data_AF-A0A6P7H9R4-F1
#
_entry.id   AF-A0A6P7H9R4-F1
#
_cell.length_a   1.000
_cell.length_b   1.000
_cell.length_c   1.000
_cell.angle_alpha   90.00
_cell.angle_beta   90.00
_cell.angle_gamma   90.00
#
_symmetry.space_group_name_H-M   'P 1'
#
loop_
_entity.id
_entity.type
_entity.pdbx_description
1 polymer ?
#
loop_
_entity_poly.entity_id
_entity_poly.type
_entity_poly.pdbx_seq_one_letter_code
_entity_poly.pdbx_strand_id
1 'polypeptide(L)'
;QEGPAKKSLQSYRPLGHDIETEIIEIKAQITEQQQGRLLDVIQTKKFAKSLFMGCMLVIFQQFTGVNCILMYSQRIFELTSASFTPSICSIILGSMQLTSGALCPVLVNFFNKKTIFTGSAIGMIISHYNSGFGALCWVVASEVYPARVKSLALSFTIFIFYVMGFFIAKYFQAVVESVGIGSLFYFFSGCCVVAIVFIHVFVVETRDKSLEEIQDMLGVPKILKEKNVDNTAMKSPVDKF
;
A
#
# COMPACT_ATOMS: atom_id res chain seq x y z
N GLN A 1 16.88 -17.27 23.59
CA GLN A 1 15.80 -16.64 24.38
C GLN A 1 14.44 -17.21 23.94
N GLU A 2 14.12 -18.46 24.27
CA GLU A 2 12.91 -19.14 23.73
C GLU A 2 11.72 -19.14 24.69
N GLY A 3 11.99 -19.15 26.00
CA GLY A 3 10.97 -19.20 27.04
C GLY A 3 9.88 -18.11 26.97
N PRO A 4 10.20 -16.84 26.68
CA PRO A 4 9.19 -15.77 26.58
C PRO A 4 8.32 -15.93 25.32
N ALA A 5 8.93 -16.20 24.16
CA ALA A 5 8.23 -16.34 22.89
C ALA A 5 7.24 -17.52 22.91
N LYS A 6 7.66 -18.65 23.49
CA LYS A 6 6.81 -19.84 23.65
C LYS A 6 5.61 -19.59 24.57
N LYS A 7 5.80 -18.89 25.69
CA LYS A 7 4.70 -18.51 26.59
C LYS A 7 3.69 -17.57 25.92
N SER A 8 4.16 -16.62 25.11
CA SER A 8 3.26 -15.76 24.34
C SER A 8 2.46 -16.56 23.32
N LEU A 9 3.09 -17.43 22.53
CA LEU A 9 2.40 -18.26 21.53
C LEU A 9 1.36 -19.20 22.15
N GLN A 10 1.66 -19.78 23.32
CA GLN A 10 0.72 -20.60 24.10
C GLN A 10 -0.54 -19.84 24.55
N SER A 11 -0.44 -18.52 24.74
CA SER A 11 -1.58 -17.69 25.14
C SER A 11 -2.48 -17.28 23.97
N TYR A 12 -1.97 -17.23 22.74
CA TYR A 12 -2.69 -16.73 21.56
C TYR A 12 -3.21 -17.84 20.64
N ARG A 13 -2.75 -19.09 20.80
CA ARG A 13 -3.14 -20.22 19.94
C ARG A 13 -4.20 -21.09 20.62
N PRO A 14 -5.18 -21.62 19.87
CA PRO A 14 -6.15 -22.58 20.41
C PRO A 14 -5.46 -23.85 20.93
N LEU A 15 -6.05 -24.48 21.96
CA LEU A 15 -5.52 -25.71 22.57
C LEU A 15 -5.31 -26.80 21.52
N GLY A 16 -4.07 -27.31 21.43
CA GLY A 16 -3.67 -28.37 20.49
C GLY A 16 -2.89 -27.90 19.26
N HIS A 17 -2.62 -26.60 19.09
CA HIS A 17 -1.74 -26.11 18.04
C HIS A 17 -0.27 -26.43 18.33
N ASP A 18 0.48 -26.87 17.32
CA ASP A 18 1.89 -27.24 17.47
C ASP A 18 2.80 -26.00 17.46
N ILE A 19 3.05 -25.49 18.66
CA ILE A 19 3.85 -24.29 18.91
C ILE A 19 5.35 -24.55 18.68
N GLU A 20 5.82 -25.78 18.80
CA GLU A 20 7.24 -26.10 18.59
C GLU A 20 7.61 -25.92 17.11
N THR A 21 6.78 -26.46 16.22
CA THR A 21 6.97 -26.31 14.78
C THR A 21 6.89 -24.84 14.36
N GLU A 22 5.92 -24.08 14.88
CA GLU A 22 5.79 -22.63 14.59
C GLU A 22 7.02 -21.83 15.05
N ILE A 23 7.59 -22.13 16.24
CA ILE A 23 8.81 -21.45 16.72
C ILE A 23 10.01 -21.76 15.82
N ILE A 24 10.13 -23.00 15.35
CA ILE A 24 11.20 -23.41 14.44
C ILE A 24 11.08 -22.65 13.12
N GLU A 25 9.87 -22.55 12.56
CA GLU A 25 9.60 -21.78 11.32
C GLU A 25 9.91 -20.29 11.49
N ILE A 26 9.45 -19.65 12.58
CA ILE A 26 9.72 -18.24 12.86
C ILE A 26 11.24 -17.99 12.96
N LYS A 27 11.98 -18.88 13.63
CA LYS A 27 13.45 -18.75 13.72
C LYS A 27 14.13 -18.97 12.38
N ALA A 28 13.66 -19.90 11.57
CA ALA A 28 14.18 -20.12 10.23
C ALA A 28 14.01 -18.85 9.40
N GLN A 29 12.81 -18.24 9.41
CA GLN A 29 12.53 -16.98 8.72
C GLN A 29 13.40 -15.81 9.22
N ILE A 30 13.61 -15.68 10.53
CA ILE A 30 14.48 -14.64 11.10
C ILE A 30 15.94 -14.85 10.67
N THR A 31 16.41 -16.09 10.72
CA THR A 31 17.80 -16.44 10.37
C THR A 31 18.06 -16.19 8.89
N GLU A 32 17.12 -16.56 8.02
CA GLU A 32 17.16 -16.31 6.58
C GLU A 32 17.13 -14.82 6.26
N GLN A 33 16.29 -14.03 6.95
CA GLN A 33 16.28 -12.57 6.80
C GLN A 33 17.57 -11.89 7.31
N GLN A 34 18.27 -12.49 8.27
CA GLN A 34 19.54 -11.98 8.80
C GLN A 34 20.76 -12.37 7.97
N GLN A 35 20.71 -13.46 7.20
CA GLN A 35 21.82 -13.86 6.31
C GLN A 35 21.99 -12.90 5.12
N GLY A 36 23.22 -12.44 4.85
CA GLY A 36 23.60 -11.51 3.76
C GLY A 36 23.87 -10.06 4.22
N ARG A 37 24.26 -9.13 3.34
CA ARG A 37 24.45 -7.70 3.69
C ARG A 37 23.22 -6.90 3.30
N LEU A 38 22.79 -5.93 4.12
CA LEU A 38 21.67 -5.02 3.79
C LEU A 38 21.90 -4.27 2.46
N LEU A 39 23.16 -3.91 2.18
CA LEU A 39 23.55 -3.26 0.93
C LEU A 39 23.25 -4.12 -0.30
N ASP A 40 23.37 -5.44 -0.19
CA ASP A 40 23.16 -6.36 -1.31
C ASP A 40 21.70 -6.32 -1.76
N VAL A 41 20.76 -6.21 -0.80
CA VAL A 41 19.33 -6.06 -1.07
C VAL A 41 19.03 -4.71 -1.71
N ILE A 42 19.60 -3.62 -1.17
CA ILE A 42 19.39 -2.25 -1.67
C ILE A 42 19.91 -2.08 -3.11
N GLN A 43 20.98 -2.77 -3.48
CA GLN A 43 21.55 -2.68 -4.83
C GLN A 43 20.78 -3.53 -5.87
N THR A 44 19.80 -4.33 -5.45
CA THR A 44 19.03 -5.13 -6.41
C THR A 44 18.08 -4.28 -7.24
N LYS A 45 17.97 -4.61 -8.54
CA LYS A 45 16.92 -4.04 -9.42
C LYS A 45 15.51 -4.31 -8.88
N LYS A 46 15.34 -5.42 -8.12
CA LYS A 46 14.08 -5.77 -7.44
C LYS A 46 13.72 -4.72 -6.39
N PHE A 47 14.65 -4.39 -5.50
CA PHE A 47 14.45 -3.33 -4.50
C PHE A 47 14.16 -1.98 -5.15
N ALA A 48 14.90 -1.61 -6.20
CA ALA A 48 14.66 -0.35 -6.91
C ALA A 48 13.24 -0.28 -7.49
N LYS A 49 12.71 -1.36 -8.08
CA LYS A 49 11.32 -1.43 -8.58
C LYS A 49 10.29 -1.33 -7.46
N SER A 50 10.48 -2.08 -6.37
CA SER A 50 9.60 -2.00 -5.19
C SER A 50 9.58 -0.59 -4.62
N LEU A 51 10.76 0.02 -4.42
CA LEU A 51 10.91 1.37 -3.89
C LEU A 51 10.25 2.39 -4.81
N PHE A 52 10.47 2.31 -6.12
CA PHE A 52 9.81 3.17 -7.10
C PHE A 52 8.29 3.06 -7.00
N MET A 53 7.75 1.84 -6.92
CA MET A 53 6.31 1.61 -6.82
C MET A 53 5.74 2.24 -5.55
N GLY A 54 6.31 1.98 -4.38
CA GLY A 54 5.80 2.52 -3.12
C GLY A 54 5.97 4.03 -3.00
N CYS A 55 7.07 4.60 -3.51
CA CYS A 55 7.27 6.05 -3.57
C CYS A 55 6.25 6.73 -4.50
N MET A 56 6.04 6.19 -5.71
CA MET A 56 5.06 6.75 -6.64
C MET A 56 3.64 6.65 -6.10
N LEU A 57 3.31 5.57 -5.40
CA LEU A 57 1.99 5.38 -4.81
C LEU A 57 1.66 6.48 -3.78
N VAL A 58 2.61 6.83 -2.90
CA VAL A 58 2.41 7.93 -1.93
C VAL A 58 2.50 9.32 -2.56
N ILE A 59 3.25 9.47 -3.67
CA ILE A 59 3.27 10.71 -4.45
C ILE A 59 1.90 10.94 -5.09
N PHE A 60 1.33 9.93 -5.74
CA PHE A 60 -0.03 10.03 -6.29
C PHE A 60 -1.04 10.33 -5.19
N GLN A 61 -0.90 9.72 -4.00
CA GLN A 61 -1.73 10.03 -2.84
C GLN A 61 -1.69 11.52 -2.49
N GLN A 62 -0.52 12.16 -2.50
CA GLN A 62 -0.40 13.61 -2.26
C GLN A 62 -1.13 14.43 -3.34
N PHE A 63 -0.97 14.06 -4.61
CA PHE A 63 -1.58 14.75 -5.74
C PHE A 63 -3.07 14.45 -5.93
N THR A 64 -3.65 13.51 -5.20
CA THR A 64 -5.11 13.36 -5.15
C THR A 64 -5.80 14.49 -4.40
N GLY A 65 -5.05 15.35 -3.70
CA GLY A 65 -5.58 16.52 -3.00
C GLY A 65 -6.21 16.23 -1.64
N VAL A 66 -6.18 14.98 -1.15
CA VAL A 66 -6.71 14.63 0.19
C VAL A 66 -6.07 15.48 1.28
N ASN A 67 -4.75 15.57 1.34
CA ASN A 67 -4.06 16.38 2.35
C ASN A 67 -4.36 17.87 2.18
N CYS A 68 -4.47 18.37 0.94
CA CYS A 68 -4.83 19.76 0.67
C CYS A 68 -6.21 20.10 1.26
N ILE A 69 -7.21 19.25 1.01
CA ILE A 69 -8.56 19.49 1.53
C ILE A 69 -8.57 19.39 3.05
N LEU A 70 -7.87 18.43 3.64
CA LEU A 70 -7.81 18.31 5.10
C LEU A 70 -7.20 19.58 5.74
N MET A 71 -6.10 20.07 5.18
CA MET A 71 -5.39 21.25 5.71
C MET A 71 -6.13 22.57 5.47
N TYR A 72 -6.78 22.73 4.31
CA TYR A 72 -7.40 23.99 3.89
C TYR A 72 -8.93 23.96 3.86
N SER A 73 -9.54 22.92 4.43
CA SER A 73 -10.98 22.67 4.42
C SER A 73 -11.84 23.90 4.70
N GLN A 74 -11.57 24.59 5.81
CA GLN A 74 -12.30 25.79 6.23
C GLN A 74 -12.30 26.85 5.14
N ARG A 75 -11.12 27.12 4.57
CA ARG A 75 -10.98 28.10 3.49
C ARG A 75 -11.72 27.68 2.22
N ILE A 76 -11.68 26.39 1.88
CA ILE A 76 -12.41 25.84 0.73
C ILE A 76 -13.93 26.01 0.91
N PHE A 77 -14.45 25.77 2.12
CA PHE A 77 -15.87 25.95 2.43
C PHE A 77 -16.28 27.44 2.43
N GLU A 78 -15.45 28.32 2.96
CA GLU A 78 -15.66 29.78 2.88
C GLU A 78 -15.76 30.26 1.42
N LEU A 79 -14.89 29.76 0.55
CA LEU A 79 -14.87 30.11 -0.87
C LEU A 79 -16.11 29.61 -1.64
N THR A 80 -16.79 28.58 -1.13
CA THR A 80 -17.99 28.01 -1.79
C THR A 80 -19.30 28.61 -1.28
N SER A 81 -19.25 29.75 -0.57
CA SER A 81 -20.42 30.44 0.04
C SER A 81 -21.20 29.61 1.06
N ALA A 82 -20.66 28.44 1.43
CA ALA A 82 -21.21 27.57 2.44
C ALA A 82 -20.68 28.05 3.80
N SER A 83 -21.39 29.00 4.42
CA SER A 83 -21.04 29.59 5.72
C SER A 83 -21.23 28.59 6.87
N PHE A 84 -20.42 27.53 6.88
CA PHE A 84 -20.36 26.57 7.98
C PHE A 84 -19.32 27.04 9.01
N THR A 85 -19.67 26.90 10.29
CA THR A 85 -18.70 27.11 11.38
C THR A 85 -17.51 26.15 11.18
N PRO A 86 -16.25 26.59 11.36
CA PRO A 86 -15.05 25.76 11.25
C PRO A 86 -15.14 24.38 11.91
N SER A 87 -15.78 24.31 13.08
CA SER A 87 -16.00 23.06 13.83
C SER A 87 -16.87 22.05 13.06
N ILE A 88 -17.91 22.51 12.37
CA ILE A 88 -18.82 21.66 11.59
C ILE A 88 -18.06 21.08 10.37
N CYS A 89 -17.26 21.90 9.69
CA CYS A 89 -16.42 21.44 8.58
C CYS A 89 -15.46 20.32 9.01
N SER A 90 -14.79 20.51 10.14
CA SER A 90 -13.88 19.50 10.70
C SER A 90 -14.60 18.21 11.11
N ILE A 91 -15.82 18.32 11.68
CA ILE A 91 -16.64 17.15 12.03
C ILE A 91 -17.06 16.38 10.78
N ILE A 92 -17.51 17.08 9.72
CA ILE A 92 -17.88 16.44 8.45
C ILE A 92 -16.69 15.68 7.88
N LEU A 93 -15.53 16.32 7.75
CA LEU A 93 -14.32 15.66 7.22
C LEU A 93 -13.84 14.52 8.11
N GLY A 94 -13.90 14.67 9.43
CA GLY A 94 -13.60 13.60 10.37
C GLY A 94 -14.52 12.39 10.19
N SER A 95 -15.83 12.62 10.00
CA SER A 95 -16.80 11.55 9.74
C SER A 95 -16.58 10.85 8.40
N MET A 96 -16.26 11.61 7.35
CA MET A 96 -15.89 11.06 6.04
C MET A 96 -14.62 10.21 6.13
N GLN A 97 -13.64 10.64 6.94
CA GLN A 97 -12.40 9.90 7.13
C GLN A 97 -12.62 8.63 7.96
N LEU A 98 -13.47 8.68 8.98
CA LEU A 98 -13.83 7.53 9.80
C LEU A 98 -14.56 6.46 8.99
N THR A 99 -15.56 6.88 8.19
CA THR A 99 -16.30 5.96 7.31
C THR A 99 -15.38 5.35 6.26
N SER A 100 -14.51 6.15 5.63
CA SER A 100 -13.47 5.66 4.72
C SER A 100 -12.53 4.65 5.38
N GLY A 101 -11.99 4.99 6.56
CA GLY A 101 -11.04 4.14 7.29
C GLY A 101 -11.66 2.81 7.73
N ALA A 102 -12.95 2.80 8.07
CA ALA A 102 -13.69 1.59 8.40
C ALA A 102 -14.08 0.77 7.15
N LEU A 103 -14.39 1.45 6.05
CA LEU A 103 -14.82 0.81 4.81
C LEU A 103 -13.67 0.11 4.08
N CYS A 104 -12.46 0.69 4.09
CA CYS A 104 -11.32 0.14 3.37
C CYS A 104 -10.98 -1.32 3.79
N PRO A 105 -10.83 -1.66 5.09
CA PRO A 105 -10.58 -3.04 5.51
C PRO A 105 -11.68 -4.02 5.09
N VAL A 106 -12.95 -3.59 5.17
CA VAL A 106 -14.10 -4.40 4.75
C VAL A 106 -14.03 -4.68 3.24
N LEU A 107 -13.78 -3.65 2.43
CA LEU A 107 -13.69 -3.79 0.98
C LEU A 107 -12.54 -4.70 0.53
N VAL A 108 -11.39 -4.69 1.23
CA VAL A 108 -10.24 -5.55 0.91
C VAL A 108 -10.57 -7.04 1.05
N ASN A 109 -11.54 -7.41 1.89
CA ASN A 109 -11.97 -8.81 2.02
C ASN A 109 -12.80 -9.28 0.81
N PHE A 110 -13.47 -8.37 0.12
CA PHE A 110 -14.36 -8.70 -1.00
C PHE A 110 -13.71 -8.44 -2.36
N PHE A 111 -12.96 -7.35 -2.50
CA PHE A 111 -12.43 -6.86 -3.75
C PHE A 111 -10.90 -6.90 -3.82
N ASN A 112 -10.40 -7.00 -5.05
CA ASN A 112 -8.99 -6.87 -5.35
C ASN A 112 -8.51 -5.42 -5.14
N LYS A 113 -7.25 -5.23 -4.76
CA LYS A 113 -6.73 -3.91 -4.40
C LYS A 113 -6.78 -2.93 -5.56
N LYS A 114 -6.51 -3.40 -6.80
CA LYS A 114 -6.66 -2.56 -8.00
C LYS A 114 -8.08 -2.02 -8.19
N THR A 115 -9.10 -2.84 -7.91
CA THR A 115 -10.51 -2.44 -8.03
C THR A 115 -10.86 -1.39 -6.98
N ILE A 116 -10.40 -1.57 -5.73
CA ILE A 116 -10.62 -0.62 -4.64
C ILE A 116 -9.95 0.73 -4.94
N PHE A 117 -8.71 0.70 -5.43
CA PHE A 117 -8.02 1.91 -5.88
C PHE A 117 -8.77 2.65 -6.99
N THR A 118 -9.24 1.91 -8.00
CA THR A 118 -9.96 2.50 -9.13
C THR A 118 -11.28 3.10 -8.66
N GLY A 119 -12.06 2.37 -7.85
CA GLY A 119 -13.31 2.87 -7.28
C GLY A 119 -13.09 4.10 -6.39
N SER A 120 -12.04 4.10 -5.57
CA SER A 120 -11.68 5.25 -4.74
C SER A 120 -11.26 6.45 -5.60
N ALA A 121 -10.46 6.25 -6.65
CA ALA A 121 -10.04 7.35 -7.53
C ALA A 121 -11.23 7.96 -8.29
N ILE A 122 -12.18 7.13 -8.74
CA ILE A 122 -13.44 7.62 -9.35
C ILE A 122 -14.28 8.40 -8.32
N GLY A 123 -14.42 7.87 -7.11
CA GLY A 123 -15.10 8.58 -6.01
C GLY A 123 -14.46 9.94 -5.71
N MET A 124 -13.13 10.01 -5.79
CA MET A 124 -12.41 11.26 -5.62
C MET A 124 -12.65 12.25 -6.76
N ILE A 125 -12.73 11.79 -8.01
CA ILE A 125 -13.01 12.64 -9.18
C ILE A 125 -14.42 13.27 -9.07
N ILE A 126 -15.41 12.51 -8.58
CA ILE A 126 -16.82 12.94 -8.57
C ILE A 126 -17.15 13.75 -7.32
N SER A 127 -16.74 13.29 -6.14
CA SER A 127 -17.18 13.85 -4.85
C SER A 127 -16.05 14.09 -3.85
N HIS A 128 -14.80 13.95 -4.29
CA HIS A 128 -13.61 13.98 -3.43
C HIS A 128 -13.65 12.99 -2.25
N TYR A 129 -14.47 11.94 -2.37
CA TYR A 129 -14.56 10.88 -1.36
C TYR A 129 -13.49 9.82 -1.60
N ASN A 130 -12.62 9.62 -0.62
CA ASN A 130 -11.52 8.66 -0.68
C ASN A 130 -11.84 7.47 0.24
N SER A 131 -12.40 6.37 -0.29
CA SER A 131 -12.77 5.17 0.48
C SER A 131 -11.65 4.16 0.69
N GLY A 132 -10.50 4.33 0.04
CA GLY A 132 -9.44 3.33 0.08
C GLY A 132 -8.06 3.81 -0.34
N PHE A 133 -7.96 4.83 -1.21
CA PHE A 133 -6.68 5.39 -1.63
C PHE A 133 -5.82 5.82 -0.43
N GLY A 134 -6.43 6.34 0.64
CA GLY A 134 -5.72 6.74 1.87
C GLY A 134 -4.96 5.58 2.54
N ALA A 135 -5.68 4.57 3.01
CA ALA A 135 -5.12 3.47 3.77
C ALA A 135 -4.40 2.45 2.88
N LEU A 136 -4.93 2.18 1.69
CA LEU A 136 -4.43 1.13 0.80
C LEU A 136 -3.07 1.48 0.20
N CYS A 137 -2.76 2.77 -0.01
CA CYS A 137 -1.42 3.21 -0.42
C CYS A 137 -0.34 2.72 0.55
N TRP A 138 -0.59 2.85 1.86
CA TRP A 138 0.35 2.43 2.89
C TRP A 138 0.45 0.91 3.01
N VAL A 139 -0.68 0.21 2.90
CA VAL A 139 -0.73 -1.26 2.94
C VAL A 139 0.10 -1.83 1.78
N VAL A 140 -0.18 -1.42 0.54
CA VAL A 140 0.52 -1.91 -0.65
C VAL A 140 2.00 -1.53 -0.61
N ALA A 141 2.34 -0.28 -0.23
CA ALA A 141 3.74 0.11 -0.07
C ALA A 141 4.49 -0.81 0.93
N SER A 142 3.82 -1.21 2.02
CA SER A 142 4.41 -2.12 3.00
C SER A 142 4.54 -3.57 2.50
N GLU A 143 3.65 -4.02 1.62
CA GLU A 143 3.65 -5.39 1.08
C GLU A 143 4.66 -5.57 -0.06
N VAL A 144 4.94 -4.52 -0.83
CA VAL A 144 5.92 -4.59 -1.94
C VAL A 144 7.37 -4.49 -1.47
N TYR A 145 7.61 -3.98 -0.25
CA TYR A 145 8.94 -3.84 0.31
C TYR A 145 9.47 -5.16 0.87
N PRO A 146 10.72 -5.55 0.53
CA PRO A 146 11.33 -6.75 1.10
C PRO A 146 11.43 -6.63 2.62
N ALA A 147 11.01 -7.66 3.34
CA ALA A 147 10.89 -7.63 4.81
C ALA A 147 12.14 -7.09 5.52
N ARG A 148 13.32 -7.50 5.05
CA ARG A 148 14.62 -7.12 5.62
C ARG A 148 14.90 -5.61 5.61
N VAL A 149 14.49 -4.92 4.55
CA VAL A 149 14.72 -3.46 4.36
C VAL A 149 13.42 -2.68 4.43
N LYS A 150 12.32 -3.33 4.86
CA LYS A 150 10.97 -2.76 4.87
C LYS A 150 10.90 -1.49 5.69
N SER A 151 11.47 -1.49 6.90
CA SER A 151 11.48 -0.30 7.77
C SER A 151 12.27 0.86 7.14
N LEU A 152 13.41 0.58 6.50
CA LEU A 152 14.23 1.59 5.83
C LEU A 152 13.51 2.18 4.60
N ALA A 153 12.96 1.32 3.74
CA ALA A 153 12.19 1.72 2.57
C ALA A 153 10.94 2.52 2.97
N LEU A 154 10.22 2.09 4.01
CA LEU A 154 9.06 2.79 4.53
C LEU A 154 9.44 4.16 5.10
N SER A 155 10.55 4.25 5.83
CA SER A 155 11.07 5.53 6.36
C SER A 155 11.39 6.52 5.24
N PHE A 156 12.04 6.05 4.17
CA PHE A 156 12.32 6.87 2.99
C PHE A 156 11.04 7.31 2.27
N THR A 157 10.05 6.40 2.16
CA THR A 157 8.74 6.70 1.55
C THR A 157 7.98 7.76 2.35
N ILE A 158 7.98 7.62 3.67
CA ILE A 158 7.37 8.58 4.60
C ILE A 158 8.08 9.93 4.51
N PHE A 159 9.41 9.94 4.41
CA PHE A 159 10.18 11.16 4.21
C PHE A 159 9.75 11.89 2.93
N ILE A 160 9.65 11.18 1.78
CA ILE A 160 9.13 11.76 0.53
C ILE A 160 7.72 12.31 0.72
N PHE A 161 6.84 11.54 1.36
CA PHE A 161 5.47 11.94 1.62
C PHE A 161 5.39 13.26 2.40
N TYR A 162 6.18 13.42 3.47
CA TYR A 162 6.19 14.65 4.26
C TYR A 162 6.87 15.82 3.55
N VAL A 163 7.94 15.57 2.78
CA VAL A 163 8.58 16.62 1.96
C VAL A 163 7.59 17.17 0.94
N MET A 164 6.85 16.30 0.24
CA MET A 164 5.79 16.72 -0.68
C MET A 164 4.66 17.45 0.04
N GLY A 165 4.22 16.93 1.18
CA GLY A 165 3.21 17.58 2.03
C GLY A 165 3.63 18.98 2.47
N PHE A 166 4.90 19.19 2.82
CA PHE A 166 5.44 20.50 3.17
C PHE A 166 5.34 21.50 2.00
N PHE A 167 5.73 21.09 0.80
CA PHE A 167 5.65 21.97 -0.37
C PHE A 167 4.20 22.29 -0.75
N ILE A 168 3.32 21.28 -0.70
CA ILE A 168 1.89 21.48 -0.90
C ILE A 168 1.36 22.49 0.11
N ALA A 169 1.60 22.29 1.41
CA ALA A 169 1.18 23.23 2.45
C ALA A 169 1.76 24.65 2.23
N LYS A 170 3.01 24.76 1.80
CA LYS A 170 3.63 26.08 1.58
C LYS A 170 3.02 26.83 0.40
N TYR A 171 2.74 26.13 -0.71
CA TYR A 171 2.38 26.78 -1.97
C TYR A 171 0.88 26.72 -2.30
N PHE A 172 0.10 25.87 -1.63
CA PHE A 172 -1.31 25.66 -1.97
C PHE A 172 -2.10 26.97 -2.01
N GLN A 173 -1.98 27.81 -0.98
CA GLN A 173 -2.71 29.08 -0.93
C GLN A 173 -2.31 30.04 -2.06
N ALA A 174 -1.02 30.16 -2.37
CA ALA A 174 -0.54 30.99 -3.47
C ALA A 174 -1.08 30.51 -4.84
N VAL A 175 -1.23 29.19 -5.03
CA VAL A 175 -1.82 28.62 -6.25
C VAL A 175 -3.33 28.86 -6.30
N VAL A 176 -4.03 28.74 -5.17
CA VAL A 176 -5.48 29.05 -5.08
C VAL A 176 -5.74 30.51 -5.44
N GLU A 177 -4.94 31.44 -4.92
CA GLU A 177 -5.11 32.88 -5.16
C GLU A 177 -4.80 33.27 -6.62
N SER A 178 -3.90 32.56 -7.29
CA SER A 178 -3.50 32.88 -8.67
C SER A 178 -4.35 32.20 -9.74
N VAL A 179 -4.66 30.91 -9.59
CA VAL A 179 -5.32 30.09 -10.63
C VAL A 179 -6.79 29.79 -10.27
N GLY A 180 -7.19 30.07 -9.04
CA GLY A 180 -8.51 29.76 -8.53
C GLY A 180 -8.67 28.32 -8.08
N ILE A 181 -9.64 28.10 -7.20
CA ILE A 181 -9.87 26.81 -6.57
C ILE A 181 -10.42 25.74 -7.55
N GLY A 182 -11.28 26.15 -8.50
CA GLY A 182 -11.85 25.21 -9.48
C GLY A 182 -10.78 24.57 -10.38
N SER A 183 -9.81 25.37 -10.84
CA SER A 183 -8.68 24.88 -11.65
C SER A 183 -7.83 23.85 -10.90
N LEU A 184 -7.65 24.03 -9.58
CA LEU A 184 -6.95 23.06 -8.74
C LEU A 184 -7.71 21.73 -8.62
N PHE A 185 -9.04 21.76 -8.52
CA PHE A 185 -9.85 20.54 -8.53
C PHE A 185 -9.77 19.79 -9.87
N TYR A 186 -9.78 20.50 -11.01
CA TYR A 186 -9.53 19.87 -12.31
C TYR A 186 -8.13 19.26 -12.41
N PHE A 187 -7.11 19.92 -11.86
CA PHE A 187 -5.76 19.38 -11.79
C PHE A 187 -5.70 18.08 -10.98
N PHE A 188 -6.28 18.06 -9.77
CA PHE A 188 -6.34 16.85 -8.94
C PHE A 188 -7.10 15.71 -9.62
N SER A 189 -8.20 16.03 -10.31
CA SER A 189 -8.96 15.05 -11.11
C SER A 189 -8.08 14.43 -12.21
N GLY A 190 -7.31 15.24 -12.94
CA GLY A 190 -6.32 14.75 -13.91
C GLY A 190 -5.27 13.85 -13.28
N CYS A 191 -4.73 14.22 -12.12
CA CYS A 191 -3.78 13.38 -11.37
C CYS A 191 -4.39 12.04 -10.94
N CYS A 192 -5.66 12.01 -10.55
CA CYS A 192 -6.37 10.77 -10.22
C CYS A 192 -6.49 9.84 -11.44
N VAL A 193 -6.75 10.37 -12.64
CA VAL A 193 -6.76 9.57 -13.88
C VAL A 193 -5.38 8.97 -14.16
N VAL A 194 -4.32 9.76 -14.03
CA VAL A 194 -2.94 9.26 -14.19
C VAL A 194 -2.61 8.20 -13.13
N ALA A 195 -3.06 8.40 -11.90
CA ALA A 195 -2.89 7.43 -10.82
C ALA A 195 -3.60 6.10 -11.14
N ILE A 196 -4.81 6.13 -11.71
CA ILE A 196 -5.51 4.92 -12.18
C ILE A 196 -4.64 4.17 -13.20
N VAL A 197 -4.12 4.86 -14.21
CA VAL A 197 -3.24 4.25 -15.23
C VAL A 197 -2.01 3.62 -14.56
N PHE A 198 -1.36 4.35 -13.66
CA PHE A 198 -0.20 3.84 -12.92
C PHE A 198 -0.54 2.59 -12.11
N ILE A 199 -1.69 2.55 -11.43
CA ILE A 199 -2.13 1.42 -10.61
C ILE A 199 -2.39 0.18 -11.48
N HIS A 200 -2.98 0.35 -12.65
CA HIS A 200 -3.22 -0.79 -13.55
C HIS A 200 -1.92 -1.32 -14.15
N VAL A 201 -0.98 -0.45 -14.52
CA VAL A 201 0.28 -0.82 -15.20
C VAL A 201 1.35 -1.33 -14.23
N PHE A 202 1.59 -0.62 -13.12
CA PHE A 202 2.74 -0.87 -12.25
C PHE A 202 2.39 -1.61 -10.97
N VAL A 203 1.26 -1.30 -10.33
CA VAL A 203 0.91 -1.95 -9.07
C VAL A 203 0.64 -3.43 -9.31
N VAL A 204 1.25 -4.30 -8.52
CA VAL A 204 0.98 -5.74 -8.55
C VAL A 204 -0.20 -6.04 -7.64
N GLU A 205 -1.07 -6.96 -8.06
CA GLU A 205 -2.16 -7.42 -7.18
C GLU A 205 -1.57 -8.37 -6.13
N THR A 206 -1.73 -8.01 -4.85
CA THR A 206 -1.16 -8.72 -3.71
C THR A 206 -2.19 -9.54 -2.92
N ARG A 207 -3.47 -9.49 -3.31
CA ARG A 207 -4.50 -10.35 -2.70
C ARG A 207 -4.15 -11.83 -2.88
N ASP A 208 -4.30 -12.60 -1.79
CA ASP A 208 -4.10 -14.05 -1.71
C ASP A 208 -2.71 -14.55 -2.13
N LYS A 209 -1.68 -13.69 -2.03
CA LYS A 209 -0.29 -14.03 -2.36
C LYS A 209 0.63 -13.93 -1.17
N SER A 210 1.62 -14.81 -1.12
CA SER A 210 2.67 -14.72 -0.12
C SER A 210 3.60 -13.52 -0.39
N LEU A 211 4.31 -13.07 0.63
CA LEU A 211 5.28 -11.98 0.49
C LEU A 211 6.39 -12.34 -0.51
N GLU A 212 6.78 -13.60 -0.58
CA GLU A 212 7.76 -14.12 -1.54
C GLU A 212 7.22 -14.08 -2.97
N GLU A 213 5.97 -14.50 -3.19
CA GLU A 213 5.32 -14.45 -4.50
C GLU A 213 5.18 -13.01 -5.01
N ILE A 214 4.85 -12.06 -4.12
CA ILE A 214 4.79 -10.62 -4.46
C ILE A 214 6.18 -10.12 -4.87
N GLN A 215 7.22 -10.48 -4.14
CA GLN A 215 8.60 -10.11 -4.47
C GLN A 215 9.07 -10.71 -5.80
N ASP A 216 8.65 -11.93 -6.14
CA ASP A 216 8.94 -12.57 -7.41
C ASP A 216 8.17 -11.92 -8.58
N MET A 217 6.92 -11.53 -8.36
CA MET A 217 6.13 -10.79 -9.35
C MET A 217 6.70 -9.42 -9.70
N LEU A 218 7.43 -8.79 -8.76
CA LEU A 218 8.11 -7.52 -8.99
C LEU A 218 9.36 -7.67 -9.91
N GLY A 219 9.68 -8.88 -10.41
CA GLY A 219 10.90 -9.18 -11.17
C GLY A 219 10.83 -10.23 -12.32
N VAL A 220 9.79 -10.25 -13.17
CA VAL A 220 9.53 -11.31 -14.20
C VAL A 220 10.51 -11.24 -15.41
N PRO A 221 10.98 -12.37 -16.03
CA PRO A 221 10.19 -13.46 -16.64
C PRO A 221 10.25 -14.84 -15.93
N LYS A 222 9.12 -15.55 -15.83
CA LYS A 222 9.11 -17.03 -15.85
C LYS A 222 9.19 -17.45 -17.32
N ILE A 223 10.39 -17.55 -17.87
CA ILE A 223 10.62 -18.47 -18.98
C ILE A 223 11.16 -19.74 -18.32
N LEU A 224 10.59 -20.90 -18.63
CA LEU A 224 10.92 -22.25 -18.15
C LEU A 224 10.21 -22.75 -16.87
N LYS A 225 8.87 -22.80 -16.86
CA LYS A 225 8.17 -23.84 -16.07
C LYS A 225 7.22 -24.73 -16.88
N GLU A 226 7.34 -24.71 -18.20
CA GLU A 226 6.51 -25.52 -19.11
C GLU A 226 7.29 -26.51 -19.98
N LYS A 227 8.55 -26.85 -19.64
CA LYS A 227 9.32 -27.83 -20.42
C LYS A 227 9.83 -29.06 -19.68
N ASN A 228 9.46 -29.29 -18.41
CA ASN A 228 9.97 -30.44 -17.66
C ASN A 228 8.94 -31.16 -16.74
N VAL A 229 7.63 -30.97 -16.93
CA VAL A 229 6.63 -31.79 -16.23
C VAL A 229 6.10 -32.96 -17.08
N ASP A 230 6.39 -32.99 -18.39
CA ASP A 230 6.00 -34.11 -19.25
C ASP A 230 6.96 -35.32 -19.24
N ASN A 231 8.07 -35.29 -18.49
CA ASN A 231 9.07 -36.38 -18.51
C ASN A 231 9.32 -37.09 -17.17
N THR A 232 8.53 -36.82 -16.13
CA THR A 232 8.60 -37.58 -14.85
C THR A 232 7.30 -38.26 -14.45
N ALA A 233 6.25 -38.14 -15.27
CA ALA A 233 5.09 -39.03 -15.22
C ALA A 233 5.38 -40.37 -15.93
N MET A 234 6.44 -41.09 -15.55
CA MET A 234 6.47 -42.54 -15.72
C MET A 234 7.58 -43.19 -14.89
N LYS A 235 7.15 -44.16 -14.08
CA LYS A 235 7.91 -45.18 -13.31
C LYS A 235 8.26 -44.83 -11.86
N SER A 236 7.29 -45.04 -10.98
CA SER A 236 7.53 -45.68 -9.68
C SER A 236 7.16 -47.17 -9.80
N PRO A 237 8.08 -48.13 -9.55
CA PRO A 237 7.78 -49.55 -9.55
C PRO A 237 7.21 -49.96 -8.18
N VAL A 238 5.90 -49.89 -8.02
CA VAL A 238 5.19 -50.46 -6.85
C VAL A 238 4.18 -51.54 -7.26
N ASP A 239 4.18 -51.93 -8.53
CA ASP A 239 3.48 -53.15 -8.99
C ASP A 239 4.51 -54.21 -9.38
N LYS A 240 5.08 -54.87 -8.38
CA LYS A 240 5.64 -56.22 -8.47
C LYS A 240 5.78 -56.75 -7.04
N PHE A 241 4.81 -57.59 -6.68
CA PHE A 241 4.87 -58.72 -5.74
C PHE A 241 5.94 -58.70 -4.65
#